data_AF-A0A2P7ZDI2-F1
#
_entry.id   AF-A0A2P7ZDI2-F1
#
_cell.length_a   1.000
_cell.length_b   1.000
_cell.length_c   1.000
_cell.angle_alpha   90.00
_cell.angle_beta   90.00
_cell.angle_gamma   90.00
#
_symmetry.space_group_name_H-M   'P 1'
#
loop_
_entity.id
_entity.type
_entity.pdbx_description
1 polymer ?
#
loop_
_entity_poly.entity_id
_entity_poly.type
_entity_poly.pdbx_seq_one_letter_code
_entity_poly.pdbx_strand_id
1 'polypeptide(L)'
;MQRSFSSLRFRLMVGIGGGAPSSKHDIRLGDVVVSSPANGGPAVIHYEFGKTVQDREFKPTGILASPPTALLTVLSTVEARHRLRGHRIQHTISKIGRAYPLLKATIARPDEFTDILIKSRFMHQDPRQSCQDLGCITEDNTISRLPRHGDANDPQIHYGLIASADRVMKMLALAID
;
A
#
# COMPACT_ATOMS: atom_id res chain seq x y z
N MET A 1 11.41 -23.99 5.63
CA MET A 1 11.88 -22.75 6.30
C MET A 1 12.21 -22.98 7.77
N GLN A 2 11.25 -23.26 8.67
CA GLN A 2 11.56 -23.55 10.10
C GLN A 2 12.48 -24.76 10.31
N ARG A 3 12.36 -25.81 9.48
CA ARG A 3 13.26 -26.98 9.53
C ARG A 3 14.71 -26.70 9.12
N SER A 4 14.94 -25.69 8.28
CA SER A 4 16.26 -25.40 7.70
C SER A 4 16.97 -24.23 8.40
N PHE A 5 16.22 -23.41 9.14
CA PHE A 5 16.72 -22.23 9.82
C PHE A 5 16.24 -22.23 11.28
N SER A 6 16.87 -23.07 12.11
CA SER A 6 16.47 -23.28 13.51
C SER A 6 16.64 -22.05 14.40
N SER A 7 17.58 -21.15 14.07
CA SER A 7 17.79 -19.88 14.79
C SER A 7 16.86 -18.75 14.33
N LEU A 8 16.00 -18.98 13.34
CA LEU A 8 15.11 -17.94 12.81
C LEU A 8 13.97 -17.68 13.79
N ARG A 9 13.95 -16.47 14.37
CA ARG A 9 12.92 -16.06 15.36
C ARG A 9 11.75 -15.32 14.74
N PHE A 10 12.01 -14.47 13.75
CA PHE A 10 11.00 -13.63 13.11
C PHE A 10 11.25 -13.55 11.60
N ARG A 11 10.17 -13.32 10.85
CA ARG A 11 10.22 -13.10 9.40
C ARG A 11 9.50 -11.79 9.11
N LEU A 12 10.12 -10.95 8.29
CA LEU A 12 9.49 -9.76 7.75
C LEU A 12 9.23 -9.99 6.26
N MET A 13 8.00 -9.72 5.83
CA MET A 13 7.64 -9.68 4.42
C MET A 13 7.64 -8.22 3.99
N VAL A 14 8.40 -7.90 2.94
CA VAL A 14 8.45 -6.57 2.34
C VAL A 14 8.20 -6.73 0.85
N GLY A 15 7.34 -5.90 0.29
CA GLY A 15 7.01 -5.92 -1.12
C GLY A 15 6.29 -4.66 -1.54
N ILE A 16 6.02 -4.56 -2.84
CA ILE A 16 5.17 -3.52 -3.42
C ILE A 16 3.74 -4.04 -3.50
N GLY A 17 2.76 -3.14 -3.38
CA GLY A 17 1.34 -3.47 -3.48
C GLY A 17 0.53 -2.29 -3.99
N GLY A 18 -0.74 -2.54 -4.31
CA GLY A 18 -1.70 -1.47 -4.55
C GLY A 18 -2.21 -0.89 -3.22
N GLY A 19 -2.47 0.41 -3.18
CA GLY A 19 -3.19 1.04 -2.08
C GLY A 19 -4.70 0.91 -2.27
N ALA A 20 -5.47 0.88 -1.19
CA ALA A 20 -6.94 0.99 -1.23
C ALA A 20 -7.35 2.24 -0.46
N PRO A 21 -7.27 3.44 -1.08
CA PRO A 21 -7.53 4.69 -0.38
C PRO A 21 -9.00 4.81 0.04
N SER A 22 -9.25 5.45 1.18
CA SER A 22 -10.58 5.80 1.66
C SER A 22 -10.62 7.24 2.17
N SER A 23 -11.80 7.74 2.51
CA SER A 23 -11.95 9.09 3.09
C SER A 23 -11.18 9.27 4.40
N LYS A 24 -10.92 8.17 5.13
CA LYS A 24 -10.13 8.16 6.37
C LYS A 24 -8.65 7.93 6.12
N HIS A 25 -8.29 7.26 5.04
CA HIS A 25 -6.92 6.87 4.71
C HIS A 25 -6.59 7.27 3.27
N ASP A 26 -6.05 8.48 3.12
CA ASP A 26 -5.53 8.96 1.83
C ASP A 26 -4.18 8.29 1.51
N ILE A 27 -4.21 7.04 1.05
CA ILE A 27 -3.02 6.28 0.65
C ILE A 27 -2.59 6.75 -0.75
N ARG A 28 -1.30 7.09 -0.90
CA ARG A 28 -0.72 7.62 -2.14
C ARG A 28 0.44 6.78 -2.65
N LEU A 29 0.77 6.92 -3.93
CA LEU A 29 1.94 6.25 -4.52
C LEU A 29 3.21 6.64 -3.78
N GLY A 30 4.00 5.63 -3.41
CA GLY A 30 5.25 5.79 -2.65
C GLY A 30 5.08 5.74 -1.14
N ASP A 31 3.85 5.74 -0.60
CA ASP A 31 3.62 5.54 0.82
C ASP A 31 3.99 4.12 1.29
N VAL A 32 4.18 3.98 2.60
CA VAL A 32 4.50 2.71 3.25
C VAL A 32 3.31 2.24 4.07
N VAL A 33 2.93 0.97 3.93
CA VAL A 33 1.91 0.35 4.76
C VAL A 33 2.57 -0.67 5.67
N VAL A 34 2.29 -0.59 6.97
CA VAL A 34 2.73 -1.54 7.98
C VAL A 34 1.52 -2.29 8.49
N SER A 35 1.57 -3.63 8.38
CA SER A 35 0.53 -4.50 8.89
C SER A 35 0.38 -4.31 10.40
N SER A 36 -0.80 -3.90 10.84
CA SER A 36 -1.13 -3.70 12.26
C SER A 36 -2.52 -4.26 12.55
N PRO A 37 -2.67 -5.19 13.51
CA PRO A 37 -3.99 -5.67 13.91
C PRO A 37 -4.74 -4.54 14.62
N ALA A 38 -5.87 -4.12 14.04
CA ALA A 38 -6.77 -3.14 14.63
C ALA A 38 -7.92 -3.84 15.35
N ASN A 39 -8.26 -3.39 16.56
CA ASN A 39 -9.46 -3.81 17.31
C ASN A 39 -9.64 -5.34 17.47
N GLY A 40 -8.53 -6.09 17.59
CA GLY A 40 -8.56 -7.56 17.70
C GLY A 40 -8.81 -8.30 16.38
N GLY A 41 -8.90 -7.58 15.25
CA GLY A 41 -8.98 -8.15 13.92
C GLY A 41 -7.64 -8.62 13.35
N PRO A 42 -7.66 -9.25 12.16
CA PRO A 42 -6.44 -9.71 11.50
C PRO A 42 -5.55 -8.53 11.08
N ALA A 43 -4.23 -8.73 11.09
CA ALA A 43 -3.28 -7.77 10.56
C ALA A 43 -3.07 -7.97 9.03
N VAL A 44 -3.26 -9.20 8.56
CA VAL A 44 -3.20 -9.57 7.14
C VAL A 44 -4.32 -10.56 6.82
N ILE A 45 -5.07 -10.28 5.75
CA ILE A 45 -6.04 -11.21 5.17
C ILE A 45 -5.52 -11.74 3.83
N HIS A 46 -5.71 -13.02 3.61
CA HIS A 46 -5.54 -13.62 2.31
C HIS A 46 -6.87 -13.57 1.55
N TYR A 47 -6.81 -13.18 0.29
CA TYR A 47 -7.97 -13.14 -0.58
C TYR A 47 -7.64 -13.72 -1.96
N GLU A 48 -8.65 -14.26 -2.62
CA GLU A 48 -8.55 -14.72 -4.00
C GLU A 48 -9.44 -13.88 -4.90
N PHE A 49 -8.90 -13.44 -6.04
CA PHE A 49 -9.73 -12.99 -7.16
C PHE A 49 -10.00 -14.17 -8.08
N GLY A 50 -11.29 -14.40 -8.38
CA GLY A 50 -11.70 -15.35 -9.41
C GLY A 50 -11.05 -15.01 -10.77
N LYS A 51 -10.94 -16.01 -11.65
CA LYS A 51 -10.24 -15.90 -12.95
C LYS A 51 -10.83 -14.88 -13.95
N THR A 52 -11.96 -14.24 -13.66
CA THR A 52 -12.65 -13.27 -14.53
C THR A 52 -12.79 -11.92 -13.83
N VAL A 53 -12.22 -10.89 -14.45
CA VAL A 53 -11.92 -9.55 -13.92
C VAL A 53 -13.15 -8.68 -13.64
N GLN A 54 -14.34 -9.07 -14.08
CA GLN A 54 -15.49 -8.17 -14.15
C GLN A 54 -16.67 -8.52 -13.24
N ASP A 55 -16.67 -9.67 -12.55
CA ASP A 55 -17.93 -10.15 -11.96
C ASP A 55 -17.79 -11.01 -10.69
N ARG A 56 -16.71 -10.85 -9.90
CA ARG A 56 -16.61 -11.53 -8.60
C ARG A 56 -16.14 -10.62 -7.48
N GLU A 57 -16.94 -10.66 -6.43
CA GLU A 57 -16.70 -10.06 -5.12
C GLU A 57 -15.38 -10.51 -4.51
N PHE A 58 -14.80 -9.63 -3.70
CA PHE A 58 -13.71 -9.97 -2.80
C PHE A 58 -14.12 -11.10 -1.87
N LYS A 59 -13.35 -12.18 -1.89
CA LYS A 59 -13.55 -13.31 -0.98
C LYS A 59 -12.32 -13.44 -0.10
N PRO A 60 -12.40 -13.06 1.18
CA PRO A 60 -11.38 -13.42 2.15
C PRO A 60 -11.33 -14.94 2.23
N THR A 61 -10.22 -15.54 1.83
CA THR A 61 -10.00 -16.99 1.84
C THR A 61 -9.22 -17.43 3.07
N GLY A 62 -8.60 -16.49 3.78
CA GLY A 62 -7.92 -16.81 5.03
C GLY A 62 -7.44 -15.57 5.79
N ILE A 63 -7.00 -15.83 7.02
CA ILE A 63 -6.33 -14.87 7.89
C ILE A 63 -4.94 -15.41 8.16
N LEU A 64 -3.91 -14.57 8.05
CA LEU A 64 -2.58 -14.97 8.51
C LEU A 64 -2.52 -14.87 10.04
N ALA A 65 -1.79 -15.80 10.65
CA ALA A 65 -1.58 -15.79 12.09
C ALA A 65 -1.02 -14.44 12.56
N SER A 66 -1.61 -13.90 13.63
CA SER A 66 -1.15 -12.64 14.21
C SER A 66 0.33 -12.73 14.63
N PRO A 67 1.10 -11.65 14.47
CA PRO A 67 2.47 -11.61 14.97
C PRO A 67 2.53 -11.90 16.48
N PRO A 68 3.61 -12.52 16.99
CA PRO A 68 3.81 -12.69 18.42
C PRO A 68 3.75 -11.36 19.18
N THR A 69 3.30 -11.39 20.44
CA THR A 69 3.13 -10.21 21.29
C THR A 69 4.35 -9.30 21.33
N ALA A 70 5.56 -9.89 21.36
CA ALA A 70 6.81 -9.13 21.34
C ALA A 70 6.93 -8.20 20.11
N LEU A 71 6.51 -8.66 18.92
CA LEU A 71 6.49 -7.83 17.71
C LEU A 71 5.39 -6.78 17.77
N LEU A 72 4.23 -7.10 18.34
CA LEU A 72 3.15 -6.12 18.52
C LEU A 72 3.56 -4.99 19.47
N THR A 73 4.27 -5.28 20.56
CA THR A 73 4.81 -4.25 21.46
C THR A 73 5.81 -3.34 20.76
N VAL A 74 6.71 -3.91 19.95
CA VAL A 74 7.65 -3.13 19.13
C VAL A 74 6.89 -2.27 18.11
N LEU A 75 5.87 -2.84 17.45
CA LEU A 75 5.05 -2.14 16.49
C LEU A 75 4.38 -0.91 17.12
N SER A 76 3.70 -1.06 18.25
CA SER A 76 3.06 0.07 18.97
C SER A 76 4.08 1.14 19.36
N THR A 77 5.30 0.73 19.76
CA THR A 77 6.38 1.66 20.10
C THR A 77 6.87 2.44 18.87
N VAL A 78 7.01 1.76 17.73
CA VAL A 78 7.44 2.37 16.46
C VAL A 78 6.35 3.31 15.93
N GLU A 79 5.10 2.89 15.94
CA GLU A 79 3.95 3.71 15.55
C GLU A 79 3.85 4.99 16.40
N ALA A 80 3.93 4.86 17.73
CA ALA A 80 3.94 6.02 18.63
C ALA A 80 5.11 6.95 18.35
N ARG A 81 6.30 6.42 18.07
CA ARG A 81 7.47 7.22 17.72
C ARG A 81 7.27 7.98 16.40
N HIS A 82 6.74 7.34 15.37
CA HIS A 82 6.47 7.99 14.10
C HIS A 82 5.43 9.10 14.27
N ARG A 83 4.39 8.87 15.08
CA ARG A 83 3.35 9.87 15.36
C ARG A 83 3.89 11.09 16.12
N LEU A 84 4.78 10.88 17.08
CA LEU A 84 5.33 11.94 17.94
C LEU A 84 6.54 12.65 17.36
N ARG A 85 7.38 11.95 16.58
CA ARG A 85 8.70 12.44 16.14
C ARG A 85 8.91 12.40 14.63
N GLY A 86 7.93 11.89 13.87
CA GLY A 86 8.08 11.61 12.45
C GLY A 86 8.98 10.40 12.16
N HIS A 87 9.17 10.13 10.88
CA HIS A 87 10.08 9.11 10.35
C HIS A 87 11.22 9.74 9.55
N ARG A 88 12.18 8.91 9.12
CA ARG A 88 13.36 9.36 8.36
C ARG A 88 13.43 8.73 6.96
N ILE A 89 12.29 8.31 6.42
CA ILE A 89 12.22 7.62 5.12
C ILE A 89 12.76 8.54 4.02
N GLN A 90 12.22 9.75 3.88
CA GLN A 90 12.67 10.68 2.83
C GLN A 90 14.14 11.08 2.97
N HIS A 91 14.63 11.24 4.21
CA HIS A 91 16.06 11.47 4.46
C HIS A 91 16.92 10.29 3.95
N THR A 92 16.47 9.06 4.19
CA THR A 92 17.16 7.84 3.76
C THR A 92 17.14 7.70 2.24
N ILE A 93 15.98 7.91 1.61
CA ILE A 93 15.83 7.92 0.14
C ILE A 93 16.75 8.98 -0.47
N SER A 94 16.75 10.20 0.08
CA SER A 94 17.63 11.28 -0.39
C SER A 94 19.11 10.94 -0.26
N LYS A 95 19.51 10.27 0.83
CA LYS A 95 20.89 9.81 1.04
C LYS A 95 21.29 8.77 0.00
N ILE A 96 20.43 7.78 -0.27
CA ILE A 96 20.65 6.76 -1.29
C ILE A 96 20.71 7.40 -2.68
N GLY A 97 19.78 8.32 -2.99
CA GLY A 97 19.73 8.99 -4.28
C GLY A 97 20.95 9.88 -4.56
N ARG A 98 21.58 10.45 -3.52
CA ARG A 98 22.88 11.15 -3.66
C ARG A 98 24.03 10.19 -3.93
N ALA A 99 24.03 9.02 -3.29
CA ALA A 99 25.07 8.01 -3.47
C ALA A 99 24.96 7.30 -4.84
N TYR A 100 23.75 7.17 -5.38
CA TYR A 100 23.47 6.47 -6.64
C TYR A 100 22.58 7.31 -7.58
N PRO A 101 23.14 8.31 -8.28
CA PRO A 101 22.36 9.22 -9.13
C PRO A 101 21.62 8.52 -10.27
N LEU A 102 22.24 7.51 -10.91
CA LEU A 102 21.61 6.74 -11.98
C LEU A 102 20.38 5.95 -11.49
N LEU A 103 20.47 5.39 -10.28
CA LEU A 103 19.34 4.72 -9.65
C LEU A 103 18.22 5.73 -9.34
N LYS A 104 18.57 6.89 -8.77
CA LYS A 104 17.60 7.95 -8.47
C LYS A 104 16.78 8.34 -9.70
N ALA A 105 17.38 8.40 -10.88
CA ALA A 105 16.69 8.73 -12.12
C ALA A 105 15.59 7.72 -12.51
N THR A 106 15.68 6.46 -12.06
CA THR A 106 14.75 5.40 -12.48
C THR A 106 13.76 4.96 -11.40
N ILE A 107 14.02 5.25 -10.11
CA ILE A 107 13.17 4.80 -8.99
C ILE A 107 12.59 5.93 -8.14
N ALA A 108 12.66 7.17 -8.63
CA ALA A 108 12.09 8.30 -7.92
C ALA A 108 10.58 8.14 -7.72
N ARG A 109 10.06 8.76 -6.67
CA ARG A 109 8.62 8.89 -6.46
C ARG A 109 8.01 9.59 -7.69
N PRO A 110 6.86 9.13 -8.19
CA PRO A 110 6.10 9.87 -9.19
C PRO A 110 5.75 11.26 -8.67
N ASP A 111 5.59 12.19 -9.60
CA ASP A 111 5.12 13.54 -9.28
C ASP A 111 3.70 13.50 -8.69
N GLU A 112 3.38 14.39 -7.75
CA GLU A 112 2.08 14.41 -7.07
C GLU A 112 0.90 14.55 -8.06
N PHE A 113 1.08 15.28 -9.16
CA PHE A 113 0.06 15.46 -10.19
C PHE A 113 -0.16 14.21 -11.05
N THR A 114 0.77 13.26 -11.01
CA THR A 114 0.66 11.96 -11.71
C THR A 114 0.04 10.88 -10.83
N ASP A 115 -0.07 11.11 -9.52
CA ASP A 115 -0.83 10.26 -8.62
C ASP A 115 -2.32 10.63 -8.73
N ILE A 116 -3.04 9.89 -9.57
CA ILE A 116 -4.44 10.18 -9.92
C ILE A 116 -5.34 9.10 -9.31
N LEU A 117 -6.26 9.53 -8.45
CA LEU A 117 -7.27 8.63 -7.86
C LEU A 117 -8.52 8.59 -8.74
N ILE A 118 -8.80 7.44 -9.33
CA ILE A 118 -10.02 7.17 -10.10
C ILE A 118 -11.12 6.69 -9.13
N LYS A 119 -12.37 7.09 -9.38
CA LYS A 119 -13.54 6.66 -8.60
C LYS A 119 -13.65 5.13 -8.62
N SER A 120 -13.88 4.52 -7.46
CA SER A 120 -13.96 3.05 -7.29
C SER A 120 -15.03 2.38 -8.15
N ARG A 121 -16.08 3.11 -8.54
CA ARG A 121 -17.16 2.63 -9.42
C ARG A 121 -16.86 2.75 -10.91
N PHE A 122 -15.69 3.28 -11.28
CA PHE A 122 -15.30 3.41 -12.67
C PHE A 122 -14.96 2.03 -13.24
N MET A 123 -15.62 1.65 -14.32
CA MET A 123 -15.35 0.40 -15.04
C MET A 123 -14.44 0.67 -16.22
N HIS A 124 -13.22 0.14 -16.16
CA HIS A 124 -12.27 0.21 -17.26
C HIS A 124 -12.71 -0.74 -18.38
N GLN A 125 -12.93 -0.21 -19.58
CA GLN A 125 -13.61 -0.93 -20.66
C GLN A 125 -12.78 -2.08 -21.23
N ASP A 126 -11.47 -1.91 -21.38
CA ASP A 126 -10.56 -2.97 -21.85
C ASP A 126 -9.40 -3.17 -20.86
N PRO A 127 -9.35 -4.27 -20.09
CA PRO A 127 -8.28 -4.52 -19.13
C PRO A 127 -6.89 -4.75 -19.76
N ARG A 128 -6.79 -4.82 -21.09
CA ARG A 128 -5.53 -4.98 -21.83
C ARG A 128 -4.89 -3.65 -22.23
N GLN A 129 -5.68 -2.58 -22.27
CA GLN A 129 -5.22 -1.23 -22.60
C GLN A 129 -4.95 -0.44 -21.33
N SER A 130 -4.10 0.58 -21.41
CA SER A 130 -3.86 1.44 -20.27
C SER A 130 -4.99 2.47 -20.10
N CYS A 131 -5.17 2.96 -18.87
CA CYS A 131 -6.09 4.07 -18.58
C CYS A 131 -5.76 5.32 -19.43
N GLN A 132 -4.50 5.48 -19.81
CA GLN A 132 -4.02 6.62 -20.60
C GLN A 132 -4.48 6.50 -22.05
N ASP A 133 -4.41 5.30 -22.64
CA ASP A 133 -4.83 5.05 -24.03
C ASP A 133 -6.35 5.18 -24.20
N LEU A 134 -7.11 4.74 -23.19
CA LEU A 134 -8.58 4.79 -23.21
C LEU A 134 -9.16 6.12 -22.69
N GLY A 135 -8.32 7.09 -22.31
CA GLY A 135 -8.80 8.38 -21.80
C GLY A 135 -9.66 8.25 -20.53
N CYS A 136 -9.32 7.32 -19.64
CA CYS A 136 -10.09 7.06 -18.41
C CYS A 136 -10.02 8.21 -17.40
N ILE A 137 -9.02 9.09 -17.55
CA ILE A 137 -8.73 10.21 -16.67
C ILE A 137 -9.55 11.41 -17.14
N THR A 138 -10.74 11.59 -16.56
CA THR A 138 -11.62 12.73 -16.79
C THR A 138 -12.04 13.35 -15.46
N GLU A 139 -12.52 14.59 -15.47
CA GLU A 139 -13.08 15.24 -14.26
C GLU A 139 -14.22 14.41 -13.64
N ASP A 140 -15.04 13.77 -14.48
CA ASP A 140 -16.15 12.93 -14.02
C ASP A 140 -15.72 11.61 -13.36
N ASN A 141 -14.51 11.12 -13.67
CA ASN A 141 -14.04 9.81 -13.21
C ASN A 141 -12.96 9.89 -12.14
N THR A 142 -12.45 11.08 -11.85
CA THR A 142 -11.36 11.30 -10.88
C THR A 142 -11.89 11.88 -9.56
N ILE A 143 -11.12 11.66 -8.49
CA ILE A 143 -11.36 12.22 -7.18
C ILE A 143 -10.28 13.27 -6.92
N SER A 144 -10.70 14.53 -6.76
CA SER A 144 -9.80 15.60 -6.34
C SER A 144 -9.33 15.36 -4.92
N ARG A 145 -8.02 15.42 -4.71
CA ARG A 145 -7.37 15.25 -3.40
C ARG A 145 -6.69 16.54 -3.00
N LEU A 146 -6.87 16.93 -1.75
CA LEU A 146 -6.18 18.09 -1.19
C LEU A 146 -4.66 17.82 -1.17
N PRO A 147 -3.80 18.82 -1.44
CA PRO A 147 -2.37 18.67 -1.23
C PRO A 147 -2.07 18.24 0.20
N ARG A 148 -1.09 17.35 0.38
CA ARG A 148 -0.68 16.98 1.73
C ARG A 148 -0.03 18.16 2.43
N HIS A 149 -0.29 18.28 3.73
CA HIS A 149 0.47 19.18 4.58
C HIS A 149 1.91 18.69 4.72
N GLY A 150 2.89 19.51 4.36
CA GLY A 150 4.32 19.20 4.49
C GLY A 150 5.04 19.07 3.14
N ASP A 151 6.16 18.34 3.14
CA ASP A 151 6.89 18.02 1.91
C ASP A 151 6.14 16.95 1.13
N ALA A 152 5.64 17.29 -0.06
CA ALA A 152 4.94 16.37 -0.96
C ALA A 152 5.76 15.10 -1.28
N ASN A 153 7.09 15.18 -1.19
CA ASN A 153 7.96 14.04 -1.41
C ASN A 153 8.04 13.09 -0.22
N ASP A 154 7.66 13.50 0.99
CA ASP A 154 7.77 12.65 2.18
C ASP A 154 6.68 11.56 2.15
N PRO A 155 7.05 10.27 2.11
CA PRO A 155 6.08 9.18 2.18
C PRO A 155 5.33 9.17 3.51
N GLN A 156 4.03 8.88 3.52
CA GLN A 156 3.33 8.62 4.77
C GLN A 156 3.39 7.13 5.14
N ILE A 157 3.36 6.85 6.44
CA ILE A 157 3.28 5.49 6.97
C ILE A 157 1.85 5.24 7.46
N HIS A 158 1.20 4.23 6.87
CA HIS A 158 -0.14 3.79 7.25
C HIS A 158 -0.04 2.50 8.05
N TYR A 159 -0.73 2.44 9.19
CA TYR A 159 -0.80 1.26 10.04
C TYR A 159 -2.17 0.64 9.92
N GLY A 160 -2.26 -0.60 9.44
CA GLY A 160 -3.56 -1.23 9.29
C GLY A 160 -3.53 -2.58 8.59
N LEU A 161 -4.69 -2.98 8.11
CA LEU A 161 -4.91 -4.25 7.45
C LEU A 161 -4.24 -4.29 6.08
N ILE A 162 -3.49 -5.36 5.82
CA ILE A 162 -2.95 -5.65 4.48
C ILE A 162 -3.72 -6.83 3.88
N ALA A 163 -4.19 -6.65 2.65
CA ALA A 163 -4.76 -7.73 1.86
C ALA A 163 -3.66 -8.34 0.98
N SER A 164 -3.52 -9.67 0.99
CA SER A 164 -2.52 -10.40 0.19
C SER A 164 -3.22 -11.41 -0.72
N ALA A 165 -2.80 -11.47 -1.99
CA ALA A 165 -3.30 -12.43 -2.97
C ALA A 165 -2.17 -12.95 -3.87
N ASP A 166 -2.41 -14.10 -4.49
CA ASP A 166 -1.47 -14.73 -5.42
C ASP A 166 -1.42 -14.03 -6.79
N ARG A 167 -2.28 -13.02 -6.99
CA ARG A 167 -2.36 -12.21 -8.21
C ARG A 167 -2.44 -10.73 -7.86
N VAL A 168 -1.69 -9.92 -8.61
CA VAL A 168 -1.76 -8.46 -8.50
C VAL A 168 -3.15 -8.01 -8.95
N MET A 169 -3.84 -7.28 -8.08
CA MET A 169 -5.11 -6.63 -8.39
C MET A 169 -4.83 -5.48 -9.37
N LYS A 170 -5.37 -5.57 -10.59
CA LYS A 170 -5.18 -4.56 -11.64
C LYS A 170 -6.31 -3.52 -11.69
N MET A 171 -7.29 -3.58 -10.79
CA MET A 171 -8.42 -2.66 -10.74
C MET A 171 -8.85 -2.38 -9.31
N LEU A 172 -9.09 -1.11 -8.99
CA LEU A 172 -9.47 -0.65 -7.66
C LEU A 172 -11.00 -0.67 -7.51
N ALA A 173 -11.54 -1.71 -6.89
CA ALA A 173 -12.94 -1.73 -6.48
C ALA A 173 -13.07 -2.39 -5.10
N LEU A 174 -12.27 -1.95 -4.12
CA LEU A 174 -12.55 -2.29 -2.73
C LEU A 174 -12.13 -1.18 -1.78
N ALA A 175 -13.13 -0.51 -1.21
CA ALA A 175 -13.01 0.06 0.11
C ALA A 175 -13.10 -1.11 1.10
N ILE A 176 -12.06 -1.31 1.91
CA ILE A 176 -12.17 -2.12 3.12
C ILE A 176 -12.48 -1.10 4.22
N ASP A 177 -13.78 -0.90 4.50
CA ASP A 177 -14.26 -0.14 5.66
C ASP A 177 -14.28 -1.01 6.92
#